data_AF-A0A158KCJ7-F1
#
_entry.id   AF-A0A158KCJ7-F1
#
_cell.length_a   1.000
_cell.length_b   1.000
_cell.length_c   1.000
_cell.angle_alpha   90.00
_cell.angle_beta   90.00
_cell.angle_gamma   90.00
#
_symmetry.space_group_name_H-M   'P 1'
#
loop_
_entity.id
_entity.type
_entity.pdbx_description
1 polymer ?
#
loop_
_entity_poly.entity_id
_entity_poly.type
_entity_poly.pdbx_seq_one_letter_code
_entity_poly.pdbx_strand_id
1 'polypeptide(L)'
;MLIAQLPVAGEENCRLLASSPVGLNEDRAAFEEYACDRSNLPWVIFRAAHRANHVEALPARSRALLAALARTVDAHRPYAAIFARRELLTGRALQSMRTFYRSLDDLEAEGFIVRPPQKRHGNAGLFGRAYLHLTDKAAALLGLVDEDRTQSSPQVTDASRDAAQTGESFSLAMPCATVADGAIYKDLYPNIQKRQPARLPEDLQRLLNLGFHEFLIFKLMREAKQNLKRLSDVVEATWEHLKHAKCPINYLRALLRSSVDFAHQLRAKHAARVEADKLRNRAAEVDAILKQHAGETFFDRSTDRRFVLCADAAEITVQHHAELSPRVRVANWAQDFVTAIDEGRIVRATPERASAFAAKLGQRISPVNLEHASMHARQKPVRTSAIDQRLNEMKRLLRKSCAGVIATGSASG
;
A
#
# COMPACT_ATOMS: atom_id res chain seq x y z
N MET A 1 -60.52 -6.85 -107.59
CA MET A 1 -60.56 -5.85 -106.51
C MET A 1 -60.04 -6.48 -105.23
N LEU A 2 -58.79 -6.19 -104.88
CA LEU A 2 -58.20 -6.46 -103.57
C LEU A 2 -57.29 -5.27 -103.30
N ILE A 3 -57.62 -4.54 -102.23
CA ILE A 3 -57.03 -3.25 -101.88
C ILE A 3 -55.64 -3.51 -101.30
N ALA A 4 -54.61 -2.92 -101.92
CA ALA A 4 -53.27 -2.88 -101.35
C ALA A 4 -53.25 -1.91 -100.16
N GLN A 5 -52.92 -2.42 -98.96
CA GLN A 5 -52.50 -1.59 -97.84
C GLN A 5 -50.97 -1.53 -97.82
N LEU A 6 -50.43 -0.31 -97.87
CA LEU A 6 -49.02 -0.01 -97.69
C LEU A 6 -48.64 -0.11 -96.20
N PRO A 7 -47.41 -0.55 -95.85
CA PRO A 7 -46.93 -0.53 -94.49
C PRO A 7 -46.77 0.91 -94.00
N VAL A 8 -47.42 1.22 -92.87
CA VAL A 8 -47.33 2.52 -92.19
C VAL A 8 -46.02 2.57 -91.41
N ALA A 9 -45.25 3.64 -91.62
CA ALA A 9 -44.03 3.91 -90.87
C ALA A 9 -44.36 4.08 -89.38
N GLY A 10 -43.81 3.20 -88.54
CA GLY A 10 -43.93 3.28 -87.07
C GLY A 10 -44.11 1.94 -86.36
N GLU A 11 -44.47 0.87 -87.07
CA GLU A 11 -44.53 -0.48 -86.50
C GLU A 11 -43.15 -1.16 -86.56
N GLU A 12 -42.20 -0.62 -85.80
CA GLU A 12 -41.07 -1.43 -85.37
C GLU A 12 -41.50 -2.30 -84.20
N ASN A 13 -41.29 -3.60 -84.37
CA ASN A 13 -41.41 -4.62 -83.36
C ASN A 13 -40.64 -4.23 -82.08
N CYS A 14 -41.31 -3.52 -81.16
CA CYS A 14 -40.91 -3.48 -79.76
C CYS A 14 -41.23 -4.84 -79.13
N ARG A 15 -40.49 -5.88 -79.56
CA ARG A 15 -40.26 -7.03 -78.70
C ARG A 15 -39.68 -6.45 -77.42
N LEU A 16 -40.43 -6.54 -76.33
CA LEU A 16 -39.90 -6.39 -74.98
C LEU A 16 -38.70 -7.35 -74.90
N LEU A 17 -37.50 -6.82 -75.10
CA LEU A 17 -36.27 -7.52 -74.79
C LEU A 17 -36.40 -7.90 -73.33
N ALA A 18 -36.45 -9.20 -73.08
CA ALA A 18 -36.48 -9.76 -71.74
C ALA A 18 -35.45 -9.01 -70.91
N SER A 19 -35.94 -8.23 -69.95
CA SER A 19 -35.10 -7.51 -69.02
C SER A 19 -34.16 -8.52 -68.39
N SER A 20 -32.86 -8.29 -68.55
CA SER A 20 -31.86 -9.07 -67.81
C SER A 20 -32.23 -9.03 -66.33
N PRO A 21 -32.10 -10.14 -65.58
CA PRO A 21 -32.44 -10.21 -64.14
C PRO A 21 -31.51 -9.37 -63.25
N VAL A 22 -30.79 -8.41 -63.83
CA VAL A 22 -29.90 -7.46 -63.14
C VAL A 22 -30.71 -6.30 -62.53
N GLY A 23 -31.92 -6.00 -63.03
CA GLY A 23 -32.72 -4.85 -62.58
C GLY A 23 -33.68 -5.08 -61.41
N LEU A 24 -34.01 -6.32 -61.02
CA LEU A 24 -35.06 -6.55 -60.00
C LEU A 24 -34.70 -6.02 -58.61
N ASN A 25 -33.41 -6.07 -58.23
CA ASN A 25 -32.95 -5.55 -56.95
C ASN A 25 -32.74 -4.03 -56.98
N GLU A 26 -32.30 -3.48 -58.12
CA GLU A 26 -32.14 -2.03 -58.31
C GLU A 26 -33.49 -1.33 -58.35
N ASP A 27 -34.46 -1.90 -59.08
CA ASP A 27 -35.84 -1.41 -59.13
C ASP A 27 -36.47 -1.46 -57.73
N ARG A 28 -36.27 -2.54 -56.98
CA ARG A 28 -36.78 -2.67 -55.61
C ARG A 28 -36.16 -1.64 -54.66
N ALA A 29 -34.84 -1.46 -54.70
CA ALA A 29 -34.16 -0.45 -53.91
C ALA A 29 -34.66 0.97 -54.25
N ALA A 30 -34.84 1.27 -55.54
CA ALA A 30 -35.40 2.54 -56.00
C ALA A 30 -36.86 2.73 -55.55
N PHE A 31 -37.69 1.69 -55.60
CA PHE A 31 -39.06 1.73 -55.09
C PHE A 31 -39.11 2.00 -53.59
N GLU A 32 -38.20 1.43 -52.81
CA GLU A 32 -38.14 1.60 -51.35
C GLU A 32 -37.60 2.98 -50.95
N GLU A 33 -36.59 3.49 -51.66
CA GLU A 33 -36.11 4.86 -51.54
C GLU A 33 -37.24 5.86 -51.83
N TYR A 34 -37.96 5.65 -52.95
CA TYR A 34 -39.11 6.45 -53.32
C TYR A 34 -40.28 6.33 -52.31
N ALA A 35 -40.52 5.13 -51.76
CA ALA A 35 -41.55 4.91 -50.75
C ALA A 35 -41.24 5.62 -49.43
N CYS A 36 -39.97 5.66 -49.03
CA CYS A 36 -39.53 6.40 -47.85
C CYS A 36 -39.73 7.91 -48.01
N ASP A 37 -39.48 8.43 -49.21
CA ASP A 37 -39.60 9.85 -49.53
C ASP A 37 -41.03 10.33 -49.74
N ARG A 38 -41.96 9.42 -50.05
CA ARG A 38 -43.39 9.72 -50.13
C ARG A 38 -44.00 10.09 -48.78
N SER A 39 -43.40 9.63 -47.67
CA SER A 39 -43.82 9.98 -46.32
C SER A 39 -43.23 11.33 -45.91
N ASN A 40 -43.95 12.42 -46.21
CA ASN A 40 -43.59 13.76 -45.77
C ASN A 40 -43.83 13.94 -44.25
N LEU A 41 -43.00 13.26 -43.44
CA LEU A 41 -42.98 13.46 -42.00
C LEU A 41 -42.45 14.88 -41.71
N PRO A 42 -43.13 15.65 -40.84
CA PRO A 42 -42.81 17.06 -40.61
C PRO A 42 -41.43 17.28 -39.99
N TRP A 43 -40.94 16.31 -39.22
CA TRP A 43 -39.69 16.42 -38.48
C TRP A 43 -38.60 15.56 -39.14
N VAL A 44 -37.45 16.18 -39.43
CA VAL A 44 -36.27 15.54 -40.04
C VAL A 44 -35.87 14.28 -39.27
N ILE A 45 -35.94 14.31 -37.94
CA ILE A 45 -35.60 13.17 -37.07
C ILE A 45 -36.57 11.98 -37.27
N PHE A 46 -37.86 12.24 -37.48
CA PHE A 46 -38.83 11.17 -37.75
C PHE A 46 -38.64 10.59 -39.15
N ARG A 47 -38.31 11.42 -40.14
CA ARG A 47 -37.93 10.96 -41.49
C ARG A 47 -36.68 10.07 -41.42
N ALA A 48 -35.65 10.51 -40.71
CA ALA A 48 -34.43 9.73 -40.50
C ALA A 48 -34.71 8.39 -39.82
N ALA A 49 -35.52 8.38 -38.77
CA ALA A 49 -35.90 7.13 -38.10
C ALA A 49 -36.74 6.20 -38.99
N HIS A 50 -37.59 6.76 -39.86
CA HIS A 50 -38.37 6.00 -40.83
C HIS A 50 -37.45 5.38 -41.89
N ARG A 51 -36.54 6.16 -42.48
CA ARG A 51 -35.53 5.69 -43.44
C ARG A 51 -34.66 4.59 -42.84
N ALA A 52 -34.20 4.75 -41.59
CA ALA A 52 -33.42 3.74 -40.87
C ALA A 52 -34.10 2.35 -40.79
N ASN A 53 -35.43 2.30 -40.71
CA ASN A 53 -36.18 1.03 -40.64
C ASN A 53 -36.28 0.31 -41.99
N HIS A 54 -36.01 1.01 -43.09
CA HIS A 54 -36.14 0.49 -44.45
C HIS A 54 -34.77 0.23 -45.12
N VAL A 55 -33.66 0.34 -44.38
CA VAL A 55 -32.32 0.01 -44.91
C VAL A 55 -32.16 -1.50 -45.06
N GLU A 56 -32.32 -2.04 -46.27
CA GLU A 56 -32.22 -3.49 -46.53
C GLU A 56 -30.84 -4.09 -46.22
N ALA A 57 -29.77 -3.28 -46.34
CA ALA A 57 -28.40 -3.70 -46.03
C ALA A 57 -28.20 -4.16 -44.58
N LEU A 58 -29.16 -3.89 -43.69
CA LEU A 58 -29.05 -4.18 -42.27
C LEU A 58 -30.07 -5.21 -41.78
N PRO A 59 -29.66 -6.14 -40.89
CA PRO A 59 -30.60 -7.04 -40.24
C PRO A 59 -31.61 -6.23 -39.40
N ALA A 60 -32.82 -6.76 -39.23
CA ALA A 60 -33.92 -6.05 -38.56
C ALA A 60 -33.54 -5.51 -37.16
N ARG A 61 -32.69 -6.22 -36.41
CA ARG A 61 -32.16 -5.76 -35.12
C ARG A 61 -31.31 -4.49 -35.25
N SER A 62 -30.49 -4.40 -36.29
CA SER A 62 -29.57 -3.27 -36.51
C SER A 62 -30.31 -2.07 -37.08
N ARG A 63 -31.33 -2.30 -37.91
CA ARG A 63 -32.29 -1.26 -38.31
C ARG A 63 -33.00 -0.61 -37.13
N ALA A 64 -33.52 -1.42 -36.20
CA ALA A 64 -34.18 -0.90 -35.00
C ALA A 64 -33.23 -0.06 -34.12
N LEU A 65 -31.96 -0.45 -34.03
CA LEU A 65 -30.94 0.33 -33.33
C LEU A 65 -30.57 1.61 -34.09
N LEU A 66 -30.40 1.56 -35.41
CA LEU A 66 -30.15 2.73 -36.25
C LEU A 66 -31.30 3.74 -36.15
N ALA A 67 -32.55 3.28 -36.15
CA ALA A 67 -33.73 4.12 -35.93
C ALA A 67 -33.75 4.73 -34.53
N ALA A 68 -33.31 3.98 -33.50
CA ALA A 68 -33.16 4.51 -32.15
C ALA A 68 -32.06 5.58 -32.07
N LEU A 69 -30.95 5.41 -32.79
CA LEU A 69 -29.85 6.38 -32.90
C LEU A 69 -30.30 7.64 -33.63
N ALA A 70 -30.99 7.51 -34.77
CA ALA A 70 -31.55 8.63 -35.52
C ALA A 70 -32.45 9.52 -34.64
N ARG A 71 -33.25 8.92 -33.74
CA ARG A 71 -34.07 9.65 -32.75
C ARG A 71 -33.29 10.34 -31.62
N THR A 72 -32.01 10.06 -31.47
CA THR A 72 -31.14 10.66 -30.43
C THR A 72 -30.13 11.65 -30.97
N VAL A 73 -29.90 11.66 -32.28
CA VAL A 73 -28.94 12.55 -32.95
C VAL A 73 -29.54 13.94 -33.05
N ASP A 74 -28.68 14.96 -32.90
CA ASP A 74 -29.04 16.34 -33.18
C ASP A 74 -29.00 16.58 -34.69
N ALA A 75 -30.13 16.99 -35.27
CA ALA A 75 -30.26 17.23 -36.71
C ALA A 75 -29.30 18.32 -37.22
N HIS A 76 -28.93 19.29 -36.38
CA HIS A 76 -27.99 20.34 -36.77
C HIS A 76 -26.53 19.90 -36.75
N ARG A 77 -26.21 18.79 -36.09
CA ARG A 77 -24.85 18.28 -35.92
C ARG A 77 -24.82 16.75 -36.04
N PRO A 78 -25.05 16.20 -37.25
CA PRO A 78 -25.18 14.75 -37.45
C PRO A 78 -23.92 13.95 -37.08
N TYR A 79 -22.73 14.57 -37.21
CA TYR A 79 -21.44 13.95 -36.92
C TYR A 79 -20.98 14.04 -35.45
N ALA A 80 -21.73 14.78 -34.61
CA ALA A 80 -21.39 14.92 -33.21
C ALA A 80 -21.53 13.57 -32.47
N ALA A 81 -20.78 13.42 -31.37
CA ALA A 81 -20.90 12.24 -30.53
C ALA A 81 -22.31 12.15 -29.95
N ILE A 82 -22.96 11.00 -30.11
CA ILE A 82 -24.27 10.73 -29.53
C ILE A 82 -24.10 10.40 -28.05
N PHE A 83 -24.34 11.38 -27.16
CA PHE A 83 -24.21 11.18 -25.71
C PHE A 83 -25.44 10.50 -25.10
N ALA A 84 -25.81 9.33 -25.58
CA ALA A 84 -26.90 8.54 -25.02
C ALA A 84 -26.41 7.51 -23.99
N ARG A 85 -27.19 7.33 -22.91
CA ARG A 85 -27.01 6.17 -22.01
C ARG A 85 -27.40 4.89 -22.75
N ARG A 86 -26.70 3.79 -22.49
CA ARG A 86 -26.98 2.50 -23.16
C ARG A 86 -28.40 2.02 -22.87
N GLU A 87 -28.91 2.24 -21.65
CA GLU A 87 -30.26 1.86 -21.25
C GLU A 87 -31.35 2.57 -22.08
N LEU A 88 -31.09 3.83 -22.45
CA LEU A 88 -32.01 4.62 -23.29
C LEU A 88 -32.08 4.03 -24.70
N LEU A 89 -30.93 3.68 -25.27
CA LEU A 89 -30.87 3.09 -26.62
C LEU A 89 -31.48 1.68 -26.64
N THR A 90 -31.17 0.85 -25.65
CA THR A 90 -31.78 -0.48 -25.52
C THR A 90 -33.29 -0.40 -25.37
N GLY A 91 -33.80 0.56 -24.57
CA GLY A 91 -35.23 0.78 -24.39
C GLY A 91 -35.93 1.24 -25.67
N ARG A 92 -35.30 2.16 -26.43
CA ARG A 92 -35.84 2.64 -27.70
C ARG A 92 -35.77 1.63 -28.84
N ALA A 93 -34.76 0.76 -28.83
CA ALA A 93 -34.61 -0.32 -29.81
C ALA A 93 -35.37 -1.59 -29.41
N LEU A 94 -35.94 -1.65 -28.19
CA LEU A 94 -36.60 -2.82 -27.60
C LEU A 94 -35.70 -4.07 -27.61
N GLN A 95 -34.42 -3.87 -27.28
CA GLN A 95 -33.39 -4.92 -27.31
C GLN A 95 -32.75 -5.13 -25.95
N SER A 96 -32.40 -6.37 -25.64
CA SER A 96 -31.54 -6.67 -24.49
C SER A 96 -30.14 -6.05 -24.69
N MET A 97 -29.42 -5.80 -23.59
CA MET A 97 -28.05 -5.27 -23.65
C MET A 97 -27.11 -6.19 -24.48
N ARG A 98 -27.31 -7.51 -24.45
CA ARG A 98 -26.53 -8.46 -25.26
C ARG A 98 -26.82 -8.32 -26.75
N THR A 99 -28.09 -8.17 -27.12
CA THR A 99 -28.50 -7.97 -28.51
C THR A 99 -28.03 -6.61 -29.04
N PHE A 100 -28.06 -5.59 -28.19
CA PHE A 100 -27.57 -4.25 -28.49
C PHE A 100 -26.09 -4.24 -28.90
N TYR A 101 -25.22 -4.96 -28.19
CA TYR A 101 -23.81 -5.03 -28.61
C TYR A 101 -23.64 -5.74 -29.96
N ARG A 102 -24.45 -6.76 -30.25
CA ARG A 102 -24.42 -7.43 -31.57
C ARG A 102 -24.90 -6.51 -32.68
N SER A 103 -25.98 -5.76 -32.47
CA SER A 103 -26.48 -4.81 -33.47
C SER A 103 -25.52 -3.63 -33.68
N LEU A 104 -24.81 -3.20 -32.63
CA LEU A 104 -23.70 -2.26 -32.83
C LEU A 104 -22.60 -2.85 -33.71
N ASP A 105 -22.20 -4.12 -33.49
CA ASP A 105 -21.14 -4.77 -34.27
C ASP A 105 -21.54 -4.89 -35.74
N ASP A 106 -22.79 -5.22 -36.03
CA ASP A 106 -23.32 -5.23 -37.40
C ASP A 106 -23.31 -3.82 -38.04
N LEU A 107 -23.70 -2.78 -37.28
CA LEU A 107 -23.71 -1.40 -37.77
C LEU A 107 -22.30 -0.85 -38.06
N GLU A 108 -21.31 -1.28 -37.28
CA GLU A 108 -19.91 -0.92 -37.47
C GLU A 108 -19.30 -1.68 -38.65
N ALA A 109 -19.62 -2.96 -38.80
CA ALA A 109 -19.20 -3.78 -39.95
C ALA A 109 -19.71 -3.21 -41.29
N GLU A 110 -20.96 -2.73 -41.32
CA GLU A 110 -21.57 -2.11 -42.51
C GLU A 110 -21.20 -0.62 -42.69
N GLY A 111 -20.40 -0.07 -41.77
CA GLY A 111 -19.86 1.30 -41.86
C GLY A 111 -20.88 2.41 -41.59
N PHE A 112 -21.94 2.15 -40.80
CA PHE A 112 -22.93 3.17 -40.42
C PHE A 112 -22.54 3.95 -39.15
N ILE A 113 -21.71 3.35 -38.29
CA ILE A 113 -21.27 3.99 -37.04
C ILE A 113 -19.76 3.82 -36.84
N VAL A 114 -19.16 4.76 -36.12
CA VAL A 114 -17.78 4.67 -35.64
C VAL A 114 -17.76 4.71 -34.12
N ARG A 115 -17.01 3.77 -33.52
CA ARG A 115 -16.77 3.71 -32.07
C ARG A 115 -15.36 4.21 -31.75
N PRO A 116 -15.18 5.47 -31.31
CA PRO A 116 -13.92 5.92 -30.76
C PRO A 116 -13.49 5.05 -29.56
N PRO A 117 -12.18 4.82 -29.37
CA PRO A 117 -11.67 4.06 -28.24
C PRO A 117 -12.13 4.70 -26.93
N GLN A 118 -12.62 3.86 -26.01
CA GLN A 118 -13.21 4.34 -24.75
C GLN A 118 -12.15 5.05 -23.89
N LYS A 119 -12.16 6.40 -23.91
CA LYS A 119 -11.29 7.21 -23.05
C LYS A 119 -11.68 7.02 -21.59
N ARG A 120 -10.75 6.49 -20.78
CA ARG A 120 -10.92 6.43 -19.32
C ARG A 120 -10.82 7.85 -18.76
N HIS A 121 -11.94 8.46 -18.39
CA HIS A 121 -11.93 9.66 -17.57
C HIS A 121 -11.58 9.26 -16.12
N GLY A 122 -10.38 9.65 -15.68
CA GLY A 122 -9.73 9.16 -14.46
C GLY A 122 -10.46 9.42 -13.13
N ASN A 123 -11.53 10.22 -13.10
CA ASN A 123 -12.16 10.66 -11.85
C ASN A 123 -13.61 10.19 -11.65
N ALA A 124 -14.25 9.59 -12.65
CA ALA A 124 -15.61 9.08 -12.50
C ALA A 124 -15.72 7.75 -13.24
N GLY A 125 -15.85 6.65 -12.49
CA GLY A 125 -16.10 5.30 -13.01
C GLY A 125 -17.46 5.13 -13.70
N LEU A 126 -17.98 6.15 -14.38
CA LEU A 126 -19.22 6.08 -15.16
C LEU A 126 -18.90 5.50 -16.55
N PHE A 127 -18.84 4.17 -16.62
CA PHE A 127 -18.64 3.41 -17.86
C PHE A 127 -19.91 3.24 -18.73
N GLY A 128 -20.90 4.13 -18.58
CA GLY A 128 -22.26 3.94 -19.14
C GLY A 128 -22.62 4.75 -20.39
N ARG A 129 -21.74 5.64 -20.88
CA ARG A 129 -22.00 6.44 -22.09
C ARG A 129 -21.34 5.80 -23.30
N ALA A 130 -22.10 5.58 -24.37
CA ALA A 130 -21.57 5.16 -25.64
C ALA A 130 -21.23 6.44 -26.43
N TYR A 131 -19.96 6.71 -26.69
CA TYR A 131 -19.58 7.78 -27.63
C TYR A 131 -19.67 7.18 -29.02
N LEU A 132 -20.85 7.26 -29.64
CA LEU A 132 -21.08 6.77 -31.00
C LEU A 132 -21.11 7.95 -31.97
N HIS A 133 -20.51 7.79 -33.14
CA HIS A 133 -20.58 8.78 -34.21
C HIS A 133 -21.25 8.16 -35.42
N LEU A 134 -22.12 8.92 -36.10
CA LEU A 134 -22.61 8.54 -37.42
C LEU A 134 -21.51 8.78 -38.46
N THR A 135 -21.40 7.88 -39.43
CA THR A 135 -20.56 8.07 -40.61
C THR A 135 -21.26 8.95 -41.65
N ASP A 136 -20.50 9.43 -42.64
CA ASP A 136 -21.07 10.15 -43.79
C ASP A 136 -22.13 9.32 -44.52
N LYS A 137 -21.84 8.04 -44.73
CA LYS A 137 -22.78 7.06 -45.30
C LYS A 137 -24.10 7.01 -44.53
N ALA A 138 -24.05 6.96 -43.20
CA ALA A 138 -25.26 6.94 -42.39
C ALA A 138 -26.00 8.28 -42.41
N ALA A 139 -25.29 9.41 -42.34
CA ALA A 139 -25.92 10.73 -42.33
C ALA A 139 -26.66 11.05 -43.64
N ALA A 140 -26.08 10.65 -44.78
CA ALA A 140 -26.67 10.78 -46.10
C ALA A 140 -27.93 9.91 -46.26
N LEU A 141 -27.82 8.60 -45.96
CA LEU A 141 -28.96 7.67 -46.03
C LEU A 141 -30.11 8.05 -45.09
N LEU A 142 -29.81 8.60 -43.92
CA LEU A 142 -30.82 9.08 -42.98
C LEU A 142 -31.45 10.41 -43.41
N GLY A 143 -30.93 11.10 -44.43
CA GLY A 143 -31.40 12.41 -44.86
C GLY A 143 -31.12 13.53 -43.86
N LEU A 144 -30.05 13.38 -43.07
CA LEU A 144 -29.58 14.43 -42.16
C LEU A 144 -28.64 15.42 -42.86
N VAL A 145 -28.11 15.03 -44.02
CA VAL A 145 -27.25 15.85 -44.89
C VAL A 145 -27.74 15.67 -46.32
N ASP A 146 -27.81 16.76 -47.09
CA ASP A 146 -28.14 16.73 -48.51
C ASP A 146 -26.95 16.18 -49.31
N GLU A 147 -27.19 15.19 -50.18
CA GLU A 147 -26.14 14.49 -50.94
C GLU A 147 -25.38 15.40 -51.94
N ASP A 148 -25.92 16.58 -52.23
CA ASP A 148 -25.31 17.56 -53.13
C ASP A 148 -23.96 18.12 -52.64
N ARG A 149 -23.63 17.98 -51.34
CA ARG A 149 -22.31 18.43 -50.82
C ARG A 149 -21.20 17.40 -51.01
N THR A 150 -21.53 16.14 -51.18
CA THR A 150 -20.57 15.02 -51.15
C THR A 150 -19.90 14.71 -52.49
N GLN A 151 -20.29 15.36 -53.59
CA GLN A 151 -19.58 15.26 -54.89
C GLN A 151 -18.45 16.29 -55.07
N SER A 152 -18.13 17.10 -54.05
CA SER A 152 -16.91 17.94 -54.07
C SER A 152 -15.71 17.17 -53.52
N SER A 153 -14.98 16.53 -54.43
CA SER A 153 -13.68 15.86 -54.20
C SER A 153 -12.66 16.77 -53.50
N PRO A 154 -11.69 16.23 -52.71
CA PRO A 154 -10.86 17.01 -51.81
C PRO A 154 -9.76 17.79 -52.55
N GLN A 155 -9.68 19.10 -52.31
CA GLN A 155 -8.54 19.91 -52.73
C GLN A 155 -7.33 19.63 -51.83
N VAL A 156 -6.39 18.87 -52.38
CA VAL A 156 -4.97 18.92 -52.04
C VAL A 156 -4.44 20.31 -52.44
N THR A 157 -3.82 21.04 -51.52
CA THR A 157 -2.83 22.06 -51.86
C THR A 157 -1.59 21.85 -51.01
N ASP A 158 -0.58 21.27 -51.64
CA ASP A 158 0.82 21.32 -51.24
C ASP A 158 1.44 22.62 -51.78
N ALA A 159 2.11 23.37 -50.90
CA ALA A 159 3.34 24.16 -51.12
C ALA A 159 3.61 24.87 -49.76
N SER A 160 4.77 24.74 -49.10
CA SER A 160 6.09 24.99 -49.66
C SER A 160 7.17 24.19 -48.93
N ARG A 161 8.07 23.58 -49.72
CA ARG A 161 9.43 23.19 -49.33
C ARG A 161 10.35 24.40 -49.50
N ASP A 162 11.31 24.55 -48.59
CA ASP A 162 12.72 24.89 -48.86
C ASP A 162 13.51 24.61 -47.55
N ALA A 163 14.35 23.57 -47.55
CA ALA A 163 15.82 23.63 -47.68
C ALA A 163 16.51 23.90 -46.32
N ALA A 164 17.52 23.17 -45.83
CA ALA A 164 18.25 21.97 -46.21
C ALA A 164 19.15 21.58 -45.02
N GLN A 165 19.53 20.28 -44.93
CA GLN A 165 20.77 19.75 -44.31
C GLN A 165 20.87 19.86 -42.76
N THR A 166 21.37 18.90 -41.98
CA THR A 166 22.31 17.77 -42.20
C THR A 166 22.26 16.90 -40.94
N GLY A 167 22.49 15.59 -41.07
CA GLY A 167 22.80 14.74 -39.92
C GLY A 167 22.21 13.33 -39.99
N GLU A 168 22.73 12.52 -40.91
CA GLU A 168 22.68 11.07 -40.75
C GLU A 168 23.29 10.70 -39.39
N SER A 169 22.67 9.78 -38.65
CA SER A 169 23.30 8.49 -38.29
C SER A 169 22.47 7.67 -37.29
N PHE A 170 22.36 6.39 -37.62
CA PHE A 170 22.04 5.24 -36.77
C PHE A 170 20.57 4.98 -36.36
N SER A 171 19.95 4.19 -37.25
CA SER A 171 18.91 3.21 -36.92
C SER A 171 19.35 2.26 -35.80
N LEU A 172 18.65 2.32 -34.67
CA LEU A 172 18.40 1.13 -33.86
C LEU A 172 16.94 0.77 -34.01
N ALA A 173 16.68 -0.26 -34.81
CA ALA A 173 15.38 -0.88 -34.94
C ALA A 173 14.92 -1.37 -33.56
N MET A 174 14.07 -0.58 -32.91
CA MET A 174 13.25 -1.11 -31.82
C MET A 174 12.18 -1.98 -32.49
N PRO A 175 12.05 -3.27 -32.15
CA PRO A 175 10.82 -3.99 -32.45
C PRO A 175 9.72 -3.33 -31.62
N CYS A 176 9.01 -2.36 -32.19
CA CYS A 176 7.78 -1.88 -31.60
C CYS A 176 6.76 -3.01 -31.81
N ALA A 177 6.53 -3.79 -30.76
CA ALA A 177 5.36 -4.62 -30.67
C ALA A 177 4.15 -3.67 -30.63
N THR A 178 3.70 -3.24 -31.80
CA THR A 178 2.38 -2.67 -31.99
C THR A 178 1.42 -3.82 -31.79
N VAL A 179 1.03 -4.06 -30.54
CA VAL A 179 -0.10 -4.92 -30.19
C VAL A 179 -1.35 -4.22 -30.69
N ALA A 180 -1.60 -4.38 -31.99
CA ALA A 180 -2.90 -4.29 -32.59
C ALA A 180 -3.75 -5.41 -31.99
N ASP A 181 -4.45 -5.07 -30.91
CA ASP A 181 -5.80 -5.52 -30.61
C ASP A 181 -6.23 -4.78 -29.34
N GLY A 182 -6.95 -3.67 -29.54
CA GLY A 182 -7.61 -2.98 -28.43
C GLY A 182 -8.53 -3.97 -27.73
N ALA A 183 -8.49 -3.99 -26.39
CA ALA A 183 -9.19 -4.94 -25.54
C ALA A 183 -10.62 -5.25 -26.05
N ILE A 184 -10.73 -6.38 -26.76
CA ILE A 184 -11.99 -6.91 -27.20
C ILE A 184 -12.70 -7.30 -25.90
N TYR A 185 -13.95 -6.88 -25.74
CA TYR A 185 -14.82 -7.20 -24.61
C TYR A 185 -14.99 -8.72 -24.35
N LYS A 186 -14.40 -9.57 -25.20
CA LYS A 186 -14.36 -11.03 -25.13
C LYS A 186 -13.28 -11.57 -24.19
N ASP A 187 -12.24 -10.79 -23.85
CA ASP A 187 -11.18 -11.18 -22.91
C ASP A 187 -11.39 -10.66 -21.48
N LEU A 188 -12.61 -10.22 -21.15
CA LEU A 188 -12.95 -9.70 -19.82
C LEU A 188 -13.32 -10.80 -18.80
N TYR A 189 -12.70 -11.98 -18.90
CA TYR A 189 -12.71 -12.96 -17.82
C TYR A 189 -11.31 -13.48 -17.52
N PRO A 190 -10.52 -12.80 -16.67
CA PRO A 190 -9.48 -13.50 -15.96
C PRO A 190 -10.17 -14.29 -14.84
N ASN A 191 -10.72 -15.47 -15.16
CA ASN A 191 -11.20 -16.43 -14.15
C ASN A 191 -10.04 -17.15 -13.43
N ILE A 192 -8.82 -16.63 -13.55
CA ILE A 192 -7.57 -17.14 -12.97
C ILE A 192 -6.74 -15.97 -12.41
N GLN A 193 -7.38 -14.95 -11.83
CA GLN A 193 -6.70 -14.29 -10.71
C GLN A 193 -7.07 -15.09 -9.47
N LYS A 194 -6.16 -15.99 -9.05
CA LYS A 194 -5.98 -16.32 -7.63
C LYS A 194 -5.66 -15.00 -6.91
N ARG A 195 -6.65 -14.12 -6.75
CA ARG A 195 -6.66 -13.18 -5.64
C ARG A 195 -6.83 -14.10 -4.45
N GLN A 196 -5.71 -14.47 -3.84
CA GLN A 196 -5.78 -14.82 -2.43
C GLN A 196 -6.66 -13.74 -1.80
N PRO A 197 -7.74 -14.10 -1.07
CA PRO A 197 -8.47 -13.10 -0.32
C PRO A 197 -7.39 -12.39 0.48
N ALA A 198 -7.17 -11.11 0.19
CA ALA A 198 -6.06 -10.38 0.78
C ALA A 198 -6.37 -10.35 2.27
N ARG A 199 -5.80 -11.31 3.02
CA ARG A 199 -6.07 -11.44 4.43
C ARG A 199 -5.34 -10.28 5.08
N LEU A 200 -6.08 -9.51 5.86
CA LEU A 200 -5.51 -8.36 6.54
C LEU A 200 -4.40 -8.85 7.51
N PRO A 201 -3.21 -8.20 7.51
CA PRO A 201 -2.17 -8.50 8.49
C PRO A 201 -2.72 -8.46 9.93
N GLU A 202 -2.29 -9.40 10.78
CA GLU A 202 -2.80 -9.56 12.14
C GLU A 202 -2.71 -8.26 12.96
N ASP A 203 -1.61 -7.52 12.81
CA ASP A 203 -1.37 -6.24 13.49
C ASP A 203 -2.41 -5.14 13.18
N LEU A 204 -3.10 -5.27 12.04
CA LEU A 204 -4.10 -4.31 11.56
C LEU A 204 -5.53 -4.80 11.79
N GLN A 205 -5.74 -6.08 12.14
CA GLN A 205 -7.08 -6.62 12.44
C GLN A 205 -7.73 -5.90 13.62
N ARG A 206 -6.94 -5.42 14.59
CA ARG A 206 -7.45 -4.59 15.68
C ARG A 206 -8.16 -3.31 15.23
N LEU A 207 -7.86 -2.78 14.03
CA LEU A 207 -8.59 -1.63 13.48
C LEU A 207 -10.05 -1.99 13.13
N LEU A 208 -10.34 -3.25 12.81
CA LEU A 208 -11.70 -3.70 12.52
C LEU A 208 -12.60 -3.51 13.75
N ASN A 209 -12.06 -3.73 14.96
CA ASN A 209 -12.78 -3.52 16.22
C ASN A 209 -13.16 -2.04 16.47
N LEU A 210 -12.48 -1.10 15.79
CA LEU A 210 -12.79 0.33 15.83
C LEU A 210 -13.73 0.78 14.69
N GLY A 211 -14.29 -0.16 13.93
CA GLY A 211 -15.23 0.11 12.84
C GLY A 211 -14.58 0.42 11.49
N PHE A 212 -13.29 0.12 11.30
CA PHE A 212 -12.66 0.24 9.99
C PHE A 212 -13.08 -0.94 9.10
N HIS A 213 -13.41 -0.66 7.83
CA HIS A 213 -13.60 -1.70 6.83
C HIS A 213 -12.26 -2.15 6.23
N GLU A 214 -12.12 -3.43 5.90
CA GLU A 214 -10.90 -3.99 5.30
C GLU A 214 -10.42 -3.21 4.06
N PHE A 215 -11.34 -2.86 3.16
CA PHE A 215 -11.03 -2.04 1.98
C PHE A 215 -10.46 -0.67 2.32
N LEU A 216 -10.96 -0.03 3.38
CA LEU A 216 -10.44 1.23 3.87
C LEU A 216 -9.02 1.05 4.43
N ILE A 217 -8.77 -0.04 5.14
CA ILE A 217 -7.43 -0.34 5.67
C ILE A 217 -6.44 -0.56 4.52
N PHE A 218 -6.80 -1.30 3.48
CA PHE A 218 -5.94 -1.44 2.29
C PHE A 218 -5.67 -0.10 1.60
N LYS A 219 -6.68 0.78 1.52
CA LYS A 219 -6.49 2.15 1.01
C LYS A 219 -5.51 2.94 1.89
N LEU A 220 -5.65 2.85 3.21
CA LEU A 220 -4.77 3.50 4.17
C LEU A 220 -3.35 2.95 4.12
N MET A 221 -3.16 1.65 3.87
CA MET A 221 -1.83 1.07 3.63
C MET A 221 -1.16 1.68 2.39
N ARG A 222 -1.94 1.89 1.31
CA ARG A 222 -1.45 2.57 0.11
C ARG A 222 -1.10 4.04 0.39
N GLU A 223 -1.96 4.76 1.12
CA GLU A 223 -1.69 6.14 1.54
C GLU A 223 -0.44 6.23 2.45
N ALA A 224 -0.24 5.27 3.36
CA ALA A 224 0.96 5.20 4.20
C ALA A 224 2.22 5.00 3.34
N LYS A 225 2.17 4.08 2.36
CA LYS A 225 3.28 3.82 1.44
C LYS A 225 3.64 5.05 0.60
N GLN A 226 2.66 5.85 0.19
CA GLN A 226 2.90 7.13 -0.49
C GLN A 226 3.63 8.14 0.39
N ASN A 227 3.37 8.12 1.70
CA ASN A 227 4.06 8.95 2.69
C ASN A 227 5.34 8.30 3.24
N LEU A 228 5.87 7.24 2.59
CA LEU A 228 7.06 6.48 3.00
C LEU A 228 6.98 5.90 4.43
N LYS A 229 5.77 5.56 4.88
CA LYS A 229 5.52 4.97 6.21
C LYS A 229 4.84 3.61 6.10
N ARG A 230 4.97 2.80 7.15
CA ARG A 230 4.21 1.57 7.33
C ARG A 230 3.02 1.81 8.23
N LEU A 231 1.83 1.42 7.78
CA LEU A 231 0.60 1.60 8.57
C LEU A 231 0.64 0.81 9.88
N SER A 232 1.23 -0.38 9.89
CA SER A 232 1.45 -1.19 11.11
C SER A 232 2.12 -0.37 12.22
N ASP A 233 3.21 0.30 11.87
CA ASP A 233 4.07 1.02 12.80
C ASP A 233 3.34 2.26 13.35
N VAL A 234 2.63 2.99 12.49
CA VAL A 234 1.83 4.14 12.94
C VAL A 234 0.74 3.71 13.92
N VAL A 235 0.04 2.61 13.62
CA VAL A 235 -1.04 2.10 14.45
C VAL A 235 -0.52 1.58 15.79
N GLU A 236 0.61 0.87 15.81
CA GLU A 236 1.20 0.34 17.04
C GLU A 236 1.71 1.45 17.95
N ALA A 237 2.39 2.46 17.38
CA ALA A 237 2.89 3.60 18.15
C ALA A 237 1.76 4.46 18.74
N THR A 238 0.65 4.61 18.02
CA THR A 238 -0.44 5.53 18.39
C THR A 238 -1.71 4.83 18.90
N TRP A 239 -1.65 3.51 19.15
CA TRP A 239 -2.82 2.68 19.46
C TRP A 239 -3.69 3.24 20.58
N GLU A 240 -3.08 3.64 21.70
CA GLU A 240 -3.80 4.18 22.85
C GLU A 240 -4.57 5.46 22.50
N HIS A 241 -3.94 6.37 21.75
CA HIS A 241 -4.60 7.61 21.30
C HIS A 241 -5.66 7.34 20.24
N LEU A 242 -5.42 6.37 19.37
CA LEU A 242 -6.34 5.97 18.30
C LEU A 242 -7.62 5.34 18.86
N LYS A 243 -7.51 4.51 19.91
CA LYS A 243 -8.66 3.88 20.58
C LYS A 243 -9.62 4.88 21.23
N HIS A 244 -9.08 5.97 21.76
CA HIS A 244 -9.86 7.01 22.45
C HIS A 244 -10.27 8.18 21.53
N ALA A 245 -9.89 8.14 20.25
CA ALA A 245 -10.18 9.22 19.32
C ALA A 245 -11.68 9.23 18.93
N LYS A 246 -12.30 10.42 18.99
CA LYS A 246 -13.69 10.62 18.54
C LYS A 246 -13.89 10.31 17.05
N CYS A 247 -12.85 10.53 16.23
CA CYS A 247 -12.87 10.27 14.78
C CYS A 247 -11.58 9.55 14.35
N PRO A 248 -11.47 8.22 14.54
CA PRO A 248 -10.21 7.50 14.38
C PRO A 248 -9.71 7.48 12.93
N ILE A 249 -10.60 7.46 11.93
CA ILE A 249 -10.22 7.49 10.50
C ILE A 249 -9.53 8.81 10.13
N ASN A 250 -10.08 9.95 10.56
CA ASN A 250 -9.52 11.26 10.26
C ASN A 250 -8.23 11.50 11.03
N TYR A 251 -8.19 11.06 12.30
CA TYR A 251 -6.99 11.12 13.12
C TYR A 251 -5.84 10.33 12.51
N LEU A 252 -6.09 9.09 12.09
CA LEU A 252 -5.10 8.25 11.42
C LEU A 252 -4.59 8.91 10.12
N ARG A 253 -5.48 9.45 9.28
CA ARG A 253 -5.08 10.16 8.06
C ARG A 253 -4.22 11.39 8.34
N ALA A 254 -4.50 12.12 9.42
CA ALA A 254 -3.67 13.25 9.85
C ALA A 254 -2.27 12.77 10.28
N LEU A 255 -2.19 11.66 11.02
CA LEU A 255 -0.91 11.05 11.42
C LEU A 255 -0.09 10.58 10.20
N LEU A 256 -0.74 10.00 9.19
CA LEU A 256 -0.06 9.59 7.95
C LEU A 256 0.57 10.78 7.20
N ARG A 257 -0.05 11.98 7.27
CA ARG A 257 0.46 13.21 6.64
C ARG A 257 1.52 13.94 7.47
N SER A 258 1.61 13.66 8.77
CA SER A 258 2.59 14.29 9.65
C SER A 258 4.02 13.91 9.25
N SER A 259 5.05 14.67 9.66
CA SER A 259 6.46 14.35 9.39
C SER A 259 7.09 13.37 10.39
N VAL A 260 6.32 12.87 11.36
CA VAL A 260 6.84 12.05 12.45
C VAL A 260 7.26 10.65 11.97
N ASP A 261 8.45 10.20 12.36
CA ASP A 261 8.94 8.83 12.13
C ASP A 261 8.52 7.90 13.28
N PHE A 262 7.41 7.19 13.07
CA PHE A 262 6.88 6.21 14.02
C PHE A 262 7.69 4.92 14.07
N ALA A 263 8.42 4.57 13.00
CA ALA A 263 9.24 3.36 12.98
C ALA A 263 10.43 3.50 13.93
N HIS A 264 11.05 4.69 13.97
CA HIS A 264 12.11 4.98 14.93
C HIS A 264 11.61 4.92 16.38
N GLN A 265 10.44 5.50 16.67
CA GLN A 265 9.83 5.48 18.01
C GLN A 265 9.57 4.05 18.49
N LEU A 266 9.07 3.18 17.61
CA LEU A 266 8.84 1.77 17.92
C LEU A 266 10.13 1.00 18.16
N ARG A 267 11.15 1.18 17.32
CA ARG A 267 12.45 0.53 17.53
C ARG A 267 13.06 0.91 18.87
N ALA A 268 13.00 2.19 19.25
CA ALA A 268 13.50 2.64 20.54
C ALA A 268 12.73 2.00 21.71
N LYS A 269 11.40 1.93 21.61
CA LYS A 269 10.55 1.30 22.64
C LYS A 269 10.79 -0.20 22.77
N HIS A 270 10.92 -0.91 21.64
CA HIS A 270 11.22 -2.35 21.61
C HIS A 270 12.63 -2.64 22.13
N ALA A 271 13.63 -1.85 21.73
CA ALA A 271 14.99 -1.97 22.26
C ALA A 271 15.02 -1.80 23.78
N ALA A 272 14.35 -0.78 24.33
CA ALA A 272 14.27 -0.57 25.77
C ALA A 272 13.62 -1.74 26.52
N ARG A 273 12.57 -2.35 25.94
CA ARG A 273 11.93 -3.55 26.50
C ARG A 273 12.86 -4.75 26.49
N VAL A 274 13.51 -5.01 25.35
CA VAL A 274 14.46 -6.11 25.21
C VAL A 274 15.63 -5.96 26.19
N GLU A 275 16.17 -4.75 26.37
CA GLU A 275 17.21 -4.50 27.36
C GLU A 275 16.72 -4.71 28.79
N ALA A 276 15.50 -4.25 29.13
CA ALA A 276 14.90 -4.50 30.44
C ALA A 276 14.68 -6.00 30.71
N ASP A 277 14.21 -6.76 29.71
CA ASP A 277 13.99 -8.20 29.82
C ASP A 277 15.33 -8.95 29.94
N LYS A 278 16.36 -8.56 29.21
CA LYS A 278 17.73 -9.10 29.36
C LYS A 278 18.25 -8.88 30.76
N LEU A 279 18.13 -7.66 31.30
CA LEU A 279 18.55 -7.34 32.66
C LEU A 279 17.79 -8.17 33.70
N ARG A 280 16.47 -8.32 33.53
CA ARG A 280 15.64 -9.14 34.42
C ARG A 280 16.00 -10.61 34.36
N ASN A 281 16.21 -11.15 33.16
CA ASN A 281 16.59 -12.55 32.97
C ASN A 281 17.97 -12.83 33.56
N ARG A 282 18.93 -11.93 33.36
CA ARG A 282 20.27 -12.06 33.95
C ARG A 282 20.23 -11.98 35.47
N ALA A 283 19.42 -11.10 36.05
CA ALA A 283 19.21 -11.05 37.49
C ALA A 283 18.61 -12.36 38.02
N ALA A 284 17.58 -12.89 37.35
CA ALA A 284 16.97 -14.16 37.72
C ALA A 284 17.93 -15.36 37.60
N GLU A 285 18.81 -15.38 36.60
CA GLU A 285 19.85 -16.39 36.44
C GLU A 285 20.88 -16.32 37.57
N VAL A 286 21.36 -15.12 37.92
CA VAL A 286 22.25 -14.89 39.06
C VAL A 286 21.58 -15.37 40.35
N ASP A 287 20.32 -15.02 40.58
CA ASP A 287 19.57 -15.46 41.77
C ASP A 287 19.39 -16.98 41.82
N ALA A 288 19.20 -17.64 40.68
CA ALA A 288 19.09 -19.10 40.61
C ALA A 288 20.41 -19.79 40.98
N ILE A 289 21.54 -19.30 40.45
CA ILE A 289 22.88 -19.82 40.79
C ILE A 289 23.17 -19.60 42.28
N LEU A 290 22.84 -18.43 42.81
CA LEU A 290 23.02 -18.16 44.24
C LEU A 290 22.20 -19.09 45.14
N LYS A 291 20.94 -19.36 44.78
CA LYS A 291 20.10 -20.33 45.50
C LYS A 291 20.65 -21.75 45.42
N GLN A 292 21.22 -22.14 44.28
CA GLN A 292 21.85 -23.46 44.13
C GLN A 292 23.06 -23.64 45.05
N HIS A 293 23.79 -22.56 45.32
CA HIS A 293 25.00 -22.55 46.14
C HIS A 293 24.78 -22.02 47.56
N ALA A 294 23.53 -21.86 47.99
CA ALA A 294 23.21 -21.30 49.29
C ALA A 294 23.76 -22.18 50.43
N GLY A 295 24.40 -21.55 51.42
CA GLY A 295 25.06 -22.25 52.53
C GLY A 295 26.41 -22.92 52.18
N GLU A 296 26.85 -22.89 50.92
CA GLU A 296 28.15 -23.45 50.54
C GLU A 296 29.31 -22.50 50.91
N THR A 297 30.48 -23.09 51.14
CA THR A 297 31.75 -22.36 51.33
C THR A 297 32.63 -22.51 50.10
N PHE A 298 33.27 -21.42 49.71
CA PHE A 298 34.20 -21.37 48.60
C PHE A 298 35.53 -20.75 49.02
N PHE A 299 36.59 -21.04 48.26
CA PHE A 299 37.91 -20.47 48.43
C PHE A 299 38.44 -19.89 47.12
N ASP A 300 39.27 -18.87 47.24
CA ASP A 300 40.09 -18.40 46.13
C ASP A 300 41.04 -19.51 45.65
N ARG A 301 41.53 -19.42 44.41
CA ARG A 301 42.47 -20.39 43.83
C ARG A 301 43.77 -20.51 44.62
N SER A 302 44.23 -19.42 45.25
CA SER A 302 45.40 -19.41 46.14
C SER A 302 45.10 -19.84 47.58
N THR A 303 43.82 -20.07 47.90
CA THR A 303 43.34 -20.41 49.25
C THR A 303 43.69 -19.32 50.29
N ASP A 304 43.77 -18.04 49.87
CA ASP A 304 44.07 -16.93 50.78
C ASP A 304 42.81 -16.25 51.33
N ARG A 305 41.68 -16.42 50.65
CA ARG A 305 40.36 -15.89 50.99
C ARG A 305 39.33 -17.00 51.04
N ARG A 306 38.48 -16.95 52.06
CA ARG A 306 37.30 -17.79 52.24
C ARG A 306 36.05 -16.96 51.98
N PHE A 307 35.14 -17.50 51.19
CA PHE A 307 33.82 -16.95 50.89
C PHE A 307 32.77 -17.90 51.46
N VAL A 308 31.88 -17.44 52.33
CA VAL A 308 30.76 -18.24 52.84
C VAL A 308 29.47 -17.56 52.46
N LEU A 309 28.65 -18.27 51.71
CA LEU A 309 27.29 -17.85 51.37
C LEU A 309 26.35 -18.18 52.52
N CYS A 310 25.51 -17.23 52.90
CA CYS A 310 24.45 -17.48 53.87
C CYS A 310 23.42 -18.50 53.31
N ALA A 311 22.70 -19.20 54.19
CA ALA A 311 21.68 -20.18 53.81
C ALA A 311 20.53 -19.58 52.99
N ASP A 312 20.26 -18.29 53.17
CA ASP A 312 19.23 -17.55 52.42
C ASP A 312 19.79 -16.85 51.17
N ALA A 313 21.09 -17.03 50.88
CA ALA A 313 21.83 -16.40 49.78
C ALA A 313 21.74 -14.85 49.69
N ALA A 314 21.26 -14.19 50.75
CA ALA A 314 21.12 -12.73 50.82
C ALA A 314 22.45 -12.00 51.10
N GLU A 315 23.40 -12.69 51.75
CA GLU A 315 24.68 -12.12 52.16
C GLU A 315 25.82 -13.09 51.89
N ILE A 316 26.99 -12.52 51.59
CA ILE A 316 28.25 -13.26 51.50
C ILE A 316 29.22 -12.73 52.55
N THR A 317 29.86 -13.65 53.26
CA THR A 317 30.93 -13.32 54.19
C THR A 317 32.28 -13.67 53.56
N VAL A 318 33.21 -12.72 53.61
CA VAL A 318 34.55 -12.86 53.02
C VAL A 318 35.59 -12.72 54.12
N GLN A 319 36.45 -13.72 54.28
CA GLN A 319 37.52 -13.71 55.27
C GLN A 319 38.86 -13.93 54.59
N HIS A 320 39.78 -12.98 54.73
CA HIS A 320 41.18 -13.16 54.36
C HIS A 320 41.93 -13.87 55.50
N HIS A 321 42.89 -14.73 55.20
CA HIS A 321 43.69 -15.42 56.23
C HIS A 321 44.48 -14.48 57.17
N ALA A 322 44.66 -13.22 56.78
CA ALA A 322 45.38 -12.19 57.54
C ALA A 322 44.44 -11.33 58.40
N GLU A 323 43.11 -11.44 58.18
CA GLU A 323 42.10 -10.66 58.88
C GLU A 323 41.46 -11.50 59.99
N LEU A 324 41.40 -10.94 61.20
CA LEU A 324 40.83 -11.60 62.37
C LEU A 324 39.29 -11.67 62.33
N SER A 325 38.64 -10.83 61.50
CA SER A 325 37.18 -10.76 61.43
C SER A 325 36.69 -10.84 59.98
N PRO A 326 35.64 -11.64 59.70
CA PRO A 326 35.04 -11.73 58.38
C PRO A 326 34.31 -10.44 58.02
N ARG A 327 34.36 -10.05 56.74
CA ARG A 327 33.61 -8.91 56.19
C ARG A 327 32.32 -9.40 55.55
N VAL A 328 31.18 -8.81 55.93
CA VAL A 328 29.87 -9.12 55.33
C VAL A 328 29.60 -8.15 54.19
N ARG A 329 29.16 -8.66 53.04
CA ARG A 329 28.63 -7.86 51.93
C ARG A 329 27.18 -8.23 51.67
N VAL A 330 26.34 -7.20 51.58
CA VAL A 330 24.87 -7.32 51.45
C VAL A 330 24.38 -6.84 50.08
N ALA A 331 25.07 -5.91 49.42
CA ALA A 331 24.66 -5.35 48.12
C ALA A 331 25.75 -5.50 47.04
N ASN A 332 25.31 -5.63 45.79
CA ASN A 332 26.13 -5.63 44.56
C ASN A 332 27.26 -6.67 44.50
N TRP A 333 27.24 -7.71 45.33
CA TRP A 333 28.25 -8.77 45.32
C TRP A 333 27.85 -9.99 44.47
N ALA A 334 26.55 -10.17 44.25
CA ALA A 334 25.96 -11.34 43.59
C ALA A 334 26.52 -11.59 42.18
N GLN A 335 26.57 -10.54 41.34
CA GLN A 335 27.09 -10.63 39.98
C GLN A 335 28.58 -10.96 39.96
N ASP A 336 29.39 -10.23 40.74
CA ASP A 336 30.84 -10.46 40.85
C ASP A 336 31.17 -11.88 41.33
N PHE A 337 30.38 -12.41 42.26
CA PHE A 337 30.54 -13.76 42.78
C PHE A 337 30.23 -14.84 41.73
N VAL A 338 29.10 -14.71 41.01
CA VAL A 338 28.76 -15.63 39.92
C VAL A 338 29.81 -15.59 38.82
N THR A 339 30.23 -14.40 38.41
CA THR A 339 31.32 -14.24 37.42
C THR A 339 32.62 -14.89 37.89
N ALA A 340 32.95 -14.79 39.19
CA ALA A 340 34.15 -15.41 39.74
C ALA A 340 34.07 -16.95 39.85
N ILE A 341 32.86 -17.52 39.95
CA ILE A 341 32.63 -18.97 39.82
C ILE A 341 32.79 -19.40 38.36
N ASP A 342 32.15 -18.70 37.42
CA ASP A 342 32.19 -19.03 35.99
C ASP A 342 33.61 -18.99 35.41
N GLU A 343 34.41 -18.01 35.84
CA GLU A 343 35.82 -17.89 35.47
C GLU A 343 36.76 -18.83 36.25
N GLY A 344 36.24 -19.60 37.21
CA GLY A 344 37.01 -20.54 38.02
C GLY A 344 38.01 -19.89 38.97
N ARG A 345 37.86 -18.59 39.28
CA ARG A 345 38.65 -17.89 40.29
C ARG A 345 38.32 -18.36 41.69
N ILE A 346 37.05 -18.72 41.91
CA ILE A 346 36.53 -19.23 43.17
C ILE A 346 36.12 -20.70 42.98
N VAL A 347 36.55 -21.56 43.90
CA VAL A 347 36.33 -23.02 43.83
C VAL A 347 35.64 -23.50 45.10
N ARG A 348 34.75 -24.48 44.96
CA ARG A 348 34.05 -25.13 46.09
C ARG A 348 35.03 -25.66 47.15
N ALA A 349 34.61 -25.61 48.41
CA ALA A 349 35.40 -26.13 49.52
C ALA A 349 35.65 -27.63 49.40
N THR A 350 36.93 -28.01 49.32
CA THR A 350 37.39 -29.37 49.59
C THR A 350 37.99 -29.42 51.00
N PRO A 351 37.96 -30.58 51.69
CA PRO A 351 38.50 -30.71 53.05
C PRO A 351 39.98 -30.32 53.13
N GLU A 352 40.75 -30.59 52.07
CA GLU A 352 42.16 -30.21 51.93
C GLU A 352 42.38 -28.69 51.87
N ARG A 353 41.48 -27.95 51.21
CA ARG A 353 41.57 -26.48 51.13
C ARG A 353 41.12 -25.83 52.43
N ALA A 354 40.12 -26.41 53.08
CA ALA A 354 39.68 -25.96 54.39
C ALA A 354 40.79 -26.12 55.45
N SER A 355 41.51 -27.25 55.44
CA SER A 355 42.64 -27.47 56.35
C SER A 355 43.84 -26.58 56.01
N ALA A 356 44.15 -26.37 54.73
CA ALA A 356 45.20 -25.44 54.30
C ALA A 356 44.91 -23.99 54.72
N PHE A 357 43.66 -23.54 54.63
CA PHE A 357 43.26 -22.21 55.11
C PHE A 357 43.36 -22.10 56.63
N ALA A 358 42.91 -23.13 57.37
CA ALA A 358 43.00 -23.16 58.83
C ALA A 358 44.46 -23.15 59.32
N ALA A 359 45.37 -23.85 58.63
CA ALA A 359 46.80 -23.82 58.91
C ALA A 359 47.39 -22.41 58.71
N LYS A 360 47.03 -21.71 57.63
CA LYS A 360 47.45 -20.31 57.37
C LYS A 360 46.90 -19.35 58.43
N LEU A 361 45.66 -19.55 58.88
CA LEU A 361 45.06 -18.75 59.95
C LEU A 361 45.75 -19.00 61.30
N GLY A 362 46.07 -20.27 61.62
CA GLY A 362 46.73 -20.68 62.86
C GLY A 362 48.20 -20.27 62.98
N GLN A 363 48.94 -20.18 61.88
CA GLN A 363 50.35 -19.73 61.88
C GLN A 363 50.53 -18.28 62.37
N ARG A 364 49.48 -17.44 62.34
CA ARG A 364 49.49 -16.11 62.96
C ARG A 364 48.95 -16.09 64.39
N ILE A 365 48.14 -17.07 64.77
CA ILE A 365 47.65 -17.27 66.15
C ILE A 365 48.69 -18.10 66.95
N SER A 366 49.96 -18.13 66.53
CA SER A 366 51.05 -18.46 67.45
C SER A 366 51.14 -17.38 68.54
N PRO A 367 51.41 -17.75 69.81
CA PRO A 367 51.20 -16.92 71.01
C PRO A 367 52.25 -15.81 71.19
N VAL A 368 52.77 -15.23 70.11
CA VAL A 368 53.74 -14.13 70.14
C VAL A 368 53.07 -12.77 69.91
N ASN A 369 51.84 -12.73 69.38
CA ASN A 369 51.13 -11.48 69.07
C ASN A 369 49.98 -11.11 70.02
N LEU A 370 49.77 -11.85 71.12
CA LEU A 370 48.78 -11.49 72.14
C LEU A 370 49.24 -10.33 73.04
N GLU A 371 50.54 -10.05 73.13
CA GLU A 371 51.04 -8.93 73.96
C GLU A 371 50.91 -7.55 73.27
N HIS A 372 50.94 -7.48 71.95
CA HIS A 372 50.81 -6.20 71.24
C HIS A 372 49.34 -5.77 71.03
N ALA A 373 48.39 -6.71 71.02
CA ALA A 373 46.96 -6.38 70.91
C ALA A 373 46.31 -5.94 72.25
N SER A 374 46.87 -6.39 73.38
CA SER A 374 46.40 -6.01 74.73
C SER A 374 46.73 -4.55 75.11
N MET A 375 47.79 -3.97 74.52
CA MET A 375 48.19 -2.58 74.78
C MET A 375 47.36 -1.53 74.02
N HIS A 376 46.69 -1.88 72.92
CA HIS A 376 45.90 -0.91 72.12
C HIS A 376 44.39 -0.89 72.42
N ALA A 377 43.88 -1.81 73.24
CA ALA A 377 42.45 -1.93 73.54
C ALA A 377 41.90 -0.93 74.60
N ARG A 378 42.68 0.07 75.03
CA ARG A 378 42.27 1.04 76.07
C ARG A 378 42.42 2.52 75.74
N GLN A 379 42.52 2.89 74.47
CA GLN A 379 42.40 4.30 74.08
C GLN A 379 41.27 4.45 73.08
N LYS A 380 40.08 4.81 73.57
CA LYS A 380 39.09 5.48 72.71
C LYS A 380 39.82 6.68 72.10
N PRO A 381 39.89 6.82 70.77
CA PRO A 381 40.53 7.98 70.17
C PRO A 381 39.76 9.22 70.65
N VAL A 382 40.40 10.03 71.48
CA VAL A 382 39.86 11.32 71.89
C VAL A 382 39.76 12.14 70.62
N ARG A 383 38.53 12.44 70.22
CA ARG A 383 38.28 13.31 69.06
C ARG A 383 38.88 14.66 69.37
N THR A 384 39.96 15.00 68.69
CA THR A 384 40.49 16.35 68.71
C THR A 384 39.48 17.27 68.04
N SER A 385 39.32 18.49 68.57
CA SER A 385 38.35 19.49 68.10
C SER A 385 38.45 19.74 66.59
N ALA A 386 39.65 19.64 66.02
CA ALA A 386 39.90 19.75 64.58
C ALA A 386 39.22 18.64 63.75
N ILE A 387 39.17 17.41 64.26
CA ILE A 387 38.52 16.28 63.57
C ILE A 387 36.99 16.42 63.63
N ASP A 388 36.45 16.87 64.77
CA ASP A 388 35.02 17.13 64.91
C ASP A 388 34.56 18.31 64.02
N GLN A 389 35.37 19.36 63.90
CA GLN A 389 35.10 20.47 62.97
C GLN A 389 35.06 19.99 61.51
N ARG A 390 36.06 19.21 61.08
CA ARG A 390 36.13 18.67 59.72
C ARG A 390 34.98 17.71 59.40
N LEU A 391 34.57 16.88 60.36
CA LEU A 391 33.40 16.00 60.21
C LEU A 391 32.09 16.79 60.11
N ASN A 392 31.96 17.89 60.86
CA ASN A 392 30.79 18.76 60.80
C ASN A 392 30.72 19.56 59.49
N GLU A 393 31.85 19.99 58.93
CA GLU A 393 31.92 20.60 57.60
C GLU A 393 31.52 19.62 56.49
N MET A 394 32.04 18.38 56.52
CA MET A 394 31.62 17.35 55.56
C MET A 394 30.13 17.03 55.67
N LYS A 395 29.59 16.94 56.89
CA LYS A 395 28.14 16.74 57.09
C LYS A 395 27.32 17.92 56.53
N ARG A 396 27.80 19.16 56.66
CA ARG A 396 27.14 20.34 56.07
C ARG A 396 27.18 20.30 54.54
N LEU A 397 28.31 19.95 53.93
CA LEU A 397 28.45 19.82 52.48
C LEU A 397 27.55 18.72 51.91
N LEU A 398 27.51 17.56 52.56
CA LEU A 398 26.66 16.45 52.13
C LEU A 398 25.17 16.81 52.25
N ARG A 399 24.75 17.47 53.35
CA ARG A 399 23.36 17.94 53.49
C ARG A 399 22.98 18.97 52.43
N LYS A 400 23.88 19.87 52.05
CA LYS A 400 23.66 20.83 50.95
C LYS A 400 23.53 20.13 49.60
N SER A 401 24.34 19.08 49.35
CA SER A 401 24.26 18.31 48.10
C SER A 401 23.00 17.43 48.01
N CYS A 402 22.55 16.84 49.13
CA CYS A 402 21.34 16.03 49.18
C CYS A 402 20.05 16.87 49.12
N ALA A 403 20.11 18.15 49.52
CA ALA A 403 18.98 19.08 49.44
C ALA A 403 18.84 19.76 48.05
N GLY A 404 19.62 19.34 47.04
CA GLY A 404 19.46 19.81 45.66
C GLY A 404 19.86 21.26 45.40
N VAL A 405 20.59 21.91 46.32
CA VAL A 405 21.10 23.28 46.11
C VAL A 405 22.44 23.19 45.38
N ILE A 406 22.38 23.30 44.05
CA ILE A 406 23.56 23.54 43.22
C ILE A 406 24.07 24.94 43.56
N ALA A 407 25.23 25.02 44.21
CA ALA A 407 25.92 26.30 44.40
C ALA A 407 26.46 26.76 43.04
N THR A 408 25.72 27.65 42.39
CA THR A 408 26.18 28.41 41.24
C THR A 408 27.13 29.52 41.70
N GLY A 409 28.39 29.42 41.30
CA GLY A 409 29.29 30.55 41.04
C GLY A 409 30.14 31.09 42.19
N SER A 410 31.47 31.09 41.99
CA SER A 410 32.16 32.36 41.71
C SER A 410 33.50 32.11 41.03
N ALA A 411 33.57 32.49 39.76
CA ALA A 411 34.82 32.93 39.13
C ALA A 411 35.19 34.33 39.62
N SER A 412 36.45 34.70 39.34
CA SER A 412 37.15 35.98 39.52
C SER A 412 37.79 36.26 40.89
N GLY A 413 39.11 36.49 40.83
CA GLY A 413 40.06 36.73 41.91
C GLY A 413 41.41 36.12 41.55
#